data_AF-A0A8I3WP22-F1
#
_entry.id   AF-A0A8I3WP22-F1
#
_cell.length_a   1.000
_cell.length_b   1.000
_cell.length_c   1.000
_cell.angle_alpha   90.00
_cell.angle_beta   90.00
_cell.angle_gamma   90.00
#
_symmetry.space_group_name_H-M   'P 1'
#
loop_
_entity.id
_entity.type
_entity.pdbx_description
1 polymer ?
#
loop_
_entity_poly.entity_id
_entity_poly.type
_entity_poly.pdbx_seq_one_letter_code
_entity_poly.pdbx_strand_id
1 'polypeptide(L)'
;MTMAWHRELDLNLMLLKIFQYTNFEKNRNYILSSQDCLAGGFAKWPDSHPDALHAYFGICGLSLMEETEICKVHPALNVSTRTSERLLDLHQSWKTKDSKQCSENVESYNQISC
;
A
#
# COMPACT_ATOMS: atom_id res chain seq x y z
N MET A 1 10.64 2.91 24.68
CA MET A 1 11.72 2.70 23.69
C MET A 1 11.42 1.62 22.64
N THR A 2 10.34 0.83 22.77
CA THR A 2 9.99 -0.31 21.88
C THR A 2 9.07 -0.02 20.69
N MET A 3 8.61 1.23 20.51
CA MET A 3 7.53 1.53 19.55
C MET A 3 8.02 1.89 18.12
N ALA A 4 9.24 2.38 17.90
CA ALA A 4 9.64 2.75 16.52
C ALA A 4 9.85 1.55 15.59
N TRP A 5 10.13 0.36 16.12
CA TRP A 5 10.21 -0.85 15.32
C TRP A 5 8.83 -1.38 14.90
N HIS A 6 7.74 -0.93 15.53
CA HIS A 6 6.40 -1.44 15.23
C HIS A 6 5.84 -0.93 13.89
N ARG A 7 6.14 0.31 13.47
CA ARG A 7 5.54 0.89 12.25
C ARG A 7 5.85 0.14 10.96
N GLU A 8 7.07 -0.38 10.83
CA GLU A 8 7.46 -1.22 9.68
C GLU A 8 6.90 -2.65 9.81
N LEU A 9 6.58 -3.08 11.03
CA LEU A 9 6.03 -4.41 11.32
C LEU A 9 4.50 -4.49 11.17
N ASP A 10 3.78 -3.37 11.28
CA ASP A 10 2.32 -3.33 11.23
C ASP A 10 1.76 -3.93 9.93
N LEU A 11 2.42 -3.68 8.80
CA LEU A 11 2.09 -4.30 7.51
C LEU A 11 2.22 -5.83 7.55
N ASN A 12 3.26 -6.34 8.20
CA ASN A 12 3.47 -7.79 8.36
C ASN A 12 2.41 -8.42 9.27
N LEU A 13 2.02 -7.74 10.35
CA LEU A 13 0.96 -8.21 11.24
C LEU A 13 -0.41 -8.27 10.54
N MET A 14 -0.65 -7.34 9.61
CA MET A 14 -1.86 -7.35 8.79
C MET A 14 -1.87 -8.53 7.83
N LEU A 15 -0.73 -8.86 7.22
CA LEU A 15 -0.58 -10.07 6.38
C LEU A 15 -0.85 -11.36 7.16
N LEU A 16 -0.40 -11.41 8.42
CA LEU A 16 -0.62 -12.54 9.32
C LEU A 16 -2.04 -12.59 9.92
N LYS A 17 -2.92 -11.62 9.60
CA LYS A 17 -4.28 -11.49 10.14
C LYS A 17 -4.34 -11.41 11.68
N ILE A 18 -3.28 -10.92 12.31
CA ILE A 18 -3.20 -10.74 13.77
C ILE A 18 -3.17 -9.28 14.19
N PHE A 19 -3.10 -8.33 13.23
CA PHE A 19 -3.11 -6.90 13.52
C PHE A 19 -4.30 -6.45 14.38
N GLN A 20 -5.47 -7.07 14.19
CA GLN A 20 -6.70 -6.82 14.98
C GLN A 20 -6.55 -7.06 16.50
N TYR A 21 -5.50 -7.78 16.93
CA TYR A 21 -5.21 -8.02 18.35
C TYR A 21 -4.21 -7.00 18.94
N THR A 22 -3.75 -6.03 18.15
CA THR A 22 -2.87 -4.96 18.62
C THR A 22 -3.66 -3.84 19.30
N ASN A 23 -2.97 -3.00 20.08
CA ASN A 23 -3.60 -1.85 20.72
C ASN A 23 -3.58 -0.63 19.79
N PHE A 24 -4.70 -0.40 19.09
CA PHE A 24 -4.82 0.68 18.11
C PHE A 24 -4.63 2.06 18.73
N GLU A 25 -5.24 2.33 19.88
CA GLU A 25 -5.11 3.62 20.58
C GLU A 25 -3.65 3.98 20.88
N LYS A 26 -2.88 3.03 21.43
CA LYS A 26 -1.46 3.26 21.73
C LYS A 26 -0.63 3.45 20.46
N ASN A 27 -0.93 2.70 19.39
CA ASN A 27 -0.22 2.83 18.13
C ASN A 27 -0.51 4.19 17.47
N ARG A 28 -1.79 4.55 17.36
CA ARG A 28 -2.26 5.84 16.84
C ARG A 28 -1.63 7.01 17.59
N ASN A 29 -1.72 7.01 18.92
CA ASN A 29 -1.13 8.07 19.74
C ASN A 29 0.38 8.19 19.54
N TYR A 30 1.08 7.06 19.37
CA TYR A 30 2.51 7.07 19.08
C TYR A 30 2.83 7.64 17.69
N ILE A 31 2.08 7.28 16.64
CA ILE A 31 2.25 7.84 15.30
C ILE A 31 2.07 9.36 15.34
N LEU A 32 0.97 9.83 15.93
CA LEU A 32 0.67 11.26 16.04
C LEU A 32 1.69 12.03 16.88
N SER A 33 2.26 11.40 17.93
CA SER A 33 3.32 12.01 18.73
C SER A 33 4.62 12.29 17.96
N SER A 34 4.79 11.69 16.78
CA SER A 34 5.94 11.93 15.89
C SER A 34 5.62 12.82 14.69
N GLN A 35 4.44 13.43 14.66
CA GLN A 35 4.06 14.39 13.62
C GLN A 35 4.73 15.74 13.86
N ASP A 36 5.34 16.32 12.83
CA ASP A 36 5.86 17.68 12.89
C ASP A 36 4.73 18.67 12.55
N CYS A 37 4.39 19.55 13.49
CA CYS A 37 3.29 20.51 13.31
C CYS A 37 3.67 21.75 12.49
N LEU A 38 4.96 21.99 12.24
CA LEU A 38 5.47 23.15 11.50
C LEU A 38 5.77 22.78 10.05
N ALA A 39 6.58 21.74 9.84
CA ALA A 39 6.98 21.28 8.51
C ALA A 39 6.01 20.25 7.92
N GLY A 40 5.17 19.63 8.75
CA GLY A 40 4.37 18.47 8.36
C GLY A 40 5.20 17.19 8.28
N GLY A 41 4.52 16.08 7.97
CA GLY A 41 5.15 14.75 7.91
C GLY A 41 5.34 14.11 9.29
N PHE A 42 6.00 12.96 9.29
CA PHE A 42 6.25 12.16 10.49
C PHE A 42 7.72 11.80 10.60
N ALA A 43 8.21 11.74 11.83
CA ALA A 43 9.57 11.34 12.16
C ALA A 43 9.63 9.91 12.73
N LYS A 44 10.85 9.37 12.83
CA LYS A 44 11.09 8.08 13.49
C LYS A 44 10.76 8.10 14.99
N TRP A 45 10.89 9.25 15.64
CA TRP A 45 10.66 9.44 17.06
C TRP A 45 9.96 10.79 17.28
N PRO A 46 9.22 10.96 18.38
CA PRO A 46 8.82 12.29 18.84
C PRO A 46 10.04 13.21 18.93
N ASP A 47 9.83 14.50 18.62
CA ASP A 47 10.85 15.54 18.69
C ASP A 47 12.10 15.28 17.80
N SER A 48 11.94 14.48 16.75
CA SER A 48 12.95 14.23 15.72
C SER A 48 12.54 14.86 14.39
N HIS A 49 13.50 15.03 13.47
CA HIS A 49 13.22 15.57 12.15
C HIS A 49 12.37 14.59 11.31
N PRO A 50 11.33 15.09 10.61
CA PRO A 50 10.54 14.28 9.69
C PRO A 50 11.33 13.94 8.42
N ASP A 51 10.98 12.82 7.81
CA ASP A 51 11.50 12.43 6.49
C ASP A 51 10.41 11.73 5.66
N ALA A 52 10.64 11.59 4.36
CA ALA A 52 9.66 11.03 3.44
C ALA A 52 9.29 9.57 3.76
N LEU A 53 10.25 8.78 4.28
CA LEU A 53 10.06 7.37 4.59
C LEU A 53 9.10 7.21 5.78
N HIS A 54 9.39 7.89 6.88
CA HIS A 54 8.58 7.83 8.09
C HIS A 54 7.24 8.56 7.91
N ALA A 55 7.19 9.62 7.10
CA ALA A 55 5.92 10.23 6.70
C ALA A 55 5.00 9.23 5.99
N TYR A 56 5.54 8.52 5.00
CA TYR A 56 4.80 7.51 4.25
C TYR A 56 4.32 6.36 5.16
N PHE A 57 5.23 5.76 5.95
CA PHE A 57 4.86 4.66 6.83
C PHE A 57 3.96 5.08 8.01
N GLY A 58 4.07 6.32 8.48
CA GLY A 58 3.14 6.88 9.45
C GLY A 58 1.71 6.91 8.90
N ILE A 59 1.54 7.39 7.67
CA ILE A 59 0.24 7.41 6.98
C ILE A 59 -0.27 5.99 6.71
N CYS A 60 0.59 5.06 6.29
CA CYS A 60 0.19 3.65 6.12
C CYS A 60 -0.25 3.01 7.44
N GLY A 61 0.43 3.28 8.55
CA GLY A 61 0.03 2.79 9.88
C GLY A 61 -1.36 3.31 10.28
N LEU A 62 -1.62 4.60 10.07
CA LEU A 62 -2.95 5.20 10.31
C LEU A 62 -4.02 4.60 9.38
N SER A 63 -3.66 4.36 8.11
CA SER A 63 -4.53 3.70 7.13
C SER A 63 -4.96 2.29 7.57
N LEU A 64 -4.06 1.51 8.19
CA LEU A 64 -4.38 0.17 8.71
C LEU A 64 -5.35 0.21 9.89
N MET A 65 -5.40 1.32 10.63
CA MET A 65 -6.35 1.56 11.73
C MET A 65 -7.62 2.29 11.27
N GLU A 66 -7.82 2.44 9.95
CA GLU A 66 -8.99 3.08 9.34
C GLU A 66 -9.17 4.56 9.76
N GLU A 67 -8.05 5.28 9.90
CA GLU A 67 -8.05 6.73 10.17
C GLU A 67 -8.87 7.49 9.11
N THR A 68 -9.65 8.47 9.56
CA THR A 68 -10.50 9.28 8.69
C THR A 68 -9.67 10.01 7.63
N GLU A 69 -10.23 10.14 6.43
CA GLU A 69 -9.62 10.86 5.29
C GLU A 69 -8.34 10.23 4.71
N ILE A 70 -7.90 9.07 5.23
CA ILE A 70 -6.77 8.32 4.70
C ILE A 70 -7.28 7.12 3.89
N CYS A 71 -6.81 6.99 2.65
CA CYS A 71 -7.15 5.85 1.81
C CYS A 71 -6.62 4.54 2.42
N LYS A 72 -7.40 3.46 2.33
CA LYS A 72 -6.96 2.13 2.77
C LYS A 72 -5.73 1.68 1.97
N VAL A 73 -4.73 1.16 2.69
CA VAL A 73 -3.51 0.60 2.12
C VAL A 73 -3.69 -0.90 1.85
N HIS A 74 -3.19 -1.37 0.72
CA HIS A 74 -3.06 -2.78 0.42
C HIS A 74 -1.78 -3.30 1.09
N PRO A 75 -1.86 -4.10 2.17
CA PRO A 75 -0.71 -4.40 3.03
C PRO A 75 0.41 -5.14 2.31
N ALA A 76 0.09 -6.02 1.35
CA ALA A 76 1.10 -6.79 0.61
C ALA A 76 1.82 -6.00 -0.49
N LEU A 77 1.15 -5.00 -1.06
CA LEU A 77 1.67 -4.24 -2.20
C LEU A 77 2.21 -2.88 -1.77
N ASN A 78 1.92 -2.48 -0.54
CA ASN A 78 2.30 -1.18 0.02
C ASN A 78 1.90 -0.03 -0.93
N VAL A 79 0.64 -0.05 -1.39
CA VAL A 79 0.01 1.01 -2.21
C VAL A 79 -1.44 1.17 -1.77
N SER A 80 -2.11 2.26 -2.16
CA SER A 80 -3.56 2.38 -1.89
C SER A 80 -4.37 1.25 -2.54
N THR A 81 -5.48 0.83 -1.94
CA THR A 81 -6.39 -0.16 -2.52
C THR A 81 -6.86 0.26 -3.91
N ARG A 82 -7.16 1.55 -4.11
CA ARG A 82 -7.44 2.18 -5.41
C ARG A 82 -6.34 1.89 -6.45
N THR A 83 -5.07 2.02 -6.07
CA THR A 83 -3.94 1.71 -6.96
C THR A 83 -3.89 0.22 -7.28
N SER A 84 -4.14 -0.64 -6.29
CA SER A 84 -4.17 -2.09 -6.52
C SER A 84 -5.32 -2.52 -7.44
N GLU A 85 -6.51 -1.92 -7.31
CA GLU A 85 -7.65 -2.14 -8.20
C GLU A 85 -7.30 -1.71 -9.64
N ARG A 86 -6.71 -0.52 -9.78
CA ARG A 86 -6.27 -0.03 -11.09
C ARG A 86 -5.24 -0.96 -11.74
N LEU A 87 -4.33 -1.52 -10.94
CA LEU A 87 -3.34 -2.48 -11.41
C LEU A 87 -4.00 -3.79 -11.89
N LEU A 88 -5.05 -4.25 -11.22
CA LEU A 88 -5.83 -5.42 -11.64
C LEU A 88 -6.52 -5.18 -13.00
N ASP A 89 -7.13 -4.01 -13.20
CA ASP A 89 -7.75 -3.65 -14.48
C ASP A 89 -6.71 -3.63 -15.62
N LEU A 90 -5.52 -3.09 -15.35
CA LEU A 90 -4.42 -3.08 -16.31
C LEU A 90 -3.99 -4.50 -16.68
N HIS A 91 -3.83 -5.39 -15.70
CA HIS A 91 -3.50 -6.80 -15.96
C HIS A 91 -4.58 -7.51 -16.79
N GLN A 92 -5.86 -7.24 -16.54
CA GLN A 92 -6.95 -7.78 -17.34
C GLN A 92 -6.88 -7.28 -18.80
N SER A 93 -6.61 -5.99 -18.98
CA SER A 93 -6.47 -5.39 -20.32
C SER A 93 -5.34 -6.05 -21.12
N TRP A 94 -4.19 -6.34 -20.49
CA TRP A 94 -3.06 -7.00 -21.16
C TRP A 94 -3.39 -8.42 -21.58
N LYS A 95 -4.04 -9.20 -20.71
CA LYS A 95 -4.51 -10.56 -21.06
C LYS A 95 -5.43 -10.58 -22.28
N THR A 96 -6.31 -9.57 -22.41
CA THR A 96 -7.20 -9.48 -23.58
C THR A 96 -6.50 -9.04 -24.86
N LYS A 97 -5.38 -8.32 -24.77
CA LYS A 97 -4.57 -7.94 -25.94
C LYS A 97 -3.76 -9.13 -26.44
N ASP A 98 -3.15 -9.88 -25.53
CA ASP A 98 -2.35 -11.05 -25.88
C ASP A 98 -3.20 -12.14 -26.57
N SER A 99 -4.45 -12.34 -26.13
CA SER A 99 -5.38 -13.29 -26.76
C SER A 99 -5.86 -12.85 -28.15
N LYS A 100 -6.06 -11.55 -28.36
CA LYS A 100 -6.41 -10.97 -29.68
C LYS A 100 -5.24 -11.06 -30.65
N GLN A 101 -4.04 -10.73 -30.21
CA GLN A 101 -2.83 -10.87 -31.04
C GLN A 101 -2.61 -12.32 -31.49
N CYS A 102 -2.89 -13.30 -30.62
CA CYS A 102 -2.73 -14.71 -30.96
C CYS A 102 -3.79 -15.18 -31.97
N SER A 103 -5.03 -14.69 -31.87
CA SER A 103 -6.10 -15.04 -32.84
C SER A 103 -5.90 -14.38 -34.20
N GLU A 104 -5.48 -13.12 -34.24
CA GLU A 104 -5.14 -12.42 -35.49
C GLU A 104 -3.94 -13.06 -36.22
N ASN A 105 -2.93 -13.51 -35.46
CA ASN A 105 -1.78 -14.22 -36.03
C ASN A 105 -2.18 -15.57 -36.64
N VAL A 106 -3.13 -16.29 -36.02
CA VAL A 106 -3.64 -17.58 -36.54
C VAL A 106 -4.50 -17.39 -37.79
N GLU A 107 -5.36 -16.36 -37.83
CA GLU A 107 -6.14 -16.03 -39.03
C GLU A 107 -5.25 -15.62 -40.21
N SER A 108 -4.20 -14.83 -39.96
CA SER A 108 -3.22 -14.45 -40.98
C SER A 108 -2.46 -15.66 -41.54
N TYR A 109 -2.01 -16.59 -40.69
CA TYR A 109 -1.36 -17.83 -41.13
C TYR A 109 -2.29 -18.70 -42.00
N ASN A 110 -3.57 -18.82 -41.64
CA ASN A 110 -4.54 -19.63 -42.38
C ASN A 110 -4.91 -19.04 -43.75
N GLN A 111 -4.76 -17.72 -43.96
CA GLN A 111 -5.01 -17.08 -45.26
C GLN A 111 -3.85 -17.22 -46.25
N ILE A 112 -2.62 -17.44 -45.77
CA ILE A 112 -1.41 -17.53 -46.63
C ILE A 112 -1.13 -18.99 -47.03
N SER A 113 -1.69 -19.98 -46.31
CA SER A 113 -1.44 -21.41 -46.53
C SER A 113 -2.43 -22.10 -47.51
N CYS A 114 -3.23 -21.34 -48.26
CA CYS A 114 -4.15 -21.87 -49.27
C CYS A 114 -3.76 -21.45 -50.70
#